data_AF-A0A7V6H3Z4-F1
#
_entry.id   AF-A0A7V6H3Z4-F1
#
_cell.length_a   1.000
_cell.length_b   1.000
_cell.length_c   1.000
_cell.angle_alpha   90.00
_cell.angle_beta   90.00
_cell.angle_gamma   90.00
#
_symmetry.space_group_name_H-M   'P 1'
#
loop_
_entity.id
_entity.type
_entity.pdbx_description
1 polymer ?
#
loop_
_entity_poly.entity_id
_entity_poly.type
_entity_poly.pdbx_seq_one_letter_code
_entity_poly.pdbx_strand_id
1 'polypeptide(L)'
;MKRFLSALLILSMILLIPLSAVAAQSLPAELQEWMTTTQQNYLYSDPTALKPIVPVSGWPVYWGGGWSYQYPPDWTVLGGDVYSFSACDSRRLACFDYCQIQQFNQPYTHDELGSMVFGRVAGNSSFEVVSTFQKNIFPNLMLTPPEGVMQVWFVSWQHPEAGRMFTLMEVTILAWTNFTGYGIPGMSGGMSASWTTYTAPEAEFTTMWANTFNPMRLSATYTIPGGGETDTDGDGYPDSKDNYPNDPNYH
;
A
#
# COMPACT_ATOMS: atom_id res chain seq x y z
N MET A 1 56.83 -50.78 -12.69
CA MET A 1 56.15 -49.51 -12.98
C MET A 1 54.65 -49.76 -13.11
N LYS A 2 53.90 -49.75 -11.99
CA LYS A 2 52.44 -49.92 -11.93
C LYS A 2 51.94 -49.40 -10.58
N ARG A 3 51.87 -48.07 -10.41
CA ARG A 3 51.18 -47.39 -9.30
C ARG A 3 50.91 -45.95 -9.76
N PHE A 4 49.67 -45.62 -10.10
CA PHE A 4 49.08 -44.26 -10.14
C PHE A 4 47.72 -44.34 -10.83
N LEU A 5 46.76 -45.03 -10.20
CA LEU A 5 45.35 -44.98 -10.60
C LEU A 5 44.51 -45.40 -9.40
N SER A 6 44.20 -44.45 -8.50
CA SER A 6 43.19 -44.57 -7.44
C SER A 6 43.24 -43.34 -6.55
N ALA A 7 42.82 -42.18 -7.04
CA ALA A 7 42.54 -41.01 -6.20
C ALA A 7 41.85 -39.89 -7.00
N LEU A 8 40.73 -40.15 -7.70
CA LEU A 8 39.90 -39.06 -8.21
C LEU A 8 38.49 -39.54 -8.63
N LEU A 9 37.77 -40.24 -7.74
CA LEU A 9 36.37 -40.58 -8.02
C LEU A 9 35.55 -40.78 -6.74
N ILE A 10 35.73 -39.90 -5.75
CA ILE A 10 34.88 -39.86 -4.55
C ILE A 10 34.67 -38.39 -4.16
N LEU A 11 34.07 -37.58 -5.04
CA LEU A 11 33.57 -36.25 -4.66
C LEU A 11 32.54 -35.69 -5.65
N SER A 12 31.54 -36.47 -6.05
CA SER A 12 30.46 -35.97 -6.91
C SER A 12 29.11 -36.68 -6.70
N MET A 13 28.92 -37.24 -5.50
CA MET A 13 27.61 -37.57 -4.95
C MET A 13 27.39 -36.78 -3.66
N ILE A 14 27.44 -35.46 -3.76
CA ILE A 14 26.68 -34.63 -2.81
C ILE A 14 25.23 -34.93 -3.17
N LEU A 15 24.51 -35.59 -2.26
CA LEU A 15 23.09 -35.84 -2.38
C LEU A 15 22.41 -34.52 -2.78
N LEU A 16 21.82 -34.51 -3.97
CA LEU A 16 20.65 -33.70 -4.27
C LEU A 16 19.53 -34.24 -3.36
N ILE A 17 19.59 -33.89 -2.07
CA ILE A 17 18.41 -33.95 -1.23
C ILE A 17 17.48 -32.92 -1.88
N PRO A 18 16.33 -33.32 -2.45
CA PRO A 18 15.36 -32.33 -2.88
C PRO A 18 15.08 -31.48 -1.65
N LEU A 19 15.42 -30.19 -1.70
CA LEU A 19 14.93 -29.24 -0.71
C LEU A 19 13.43 -29.49 -0.68
N SER A 20 12.95 -30.04 0.43
CA SER A 20 11.52 -30.25 0.62
C SER A 20 10.90 -28.89 0.37
N ALA A 21 10.10 -28.78 -0.70
CA ALA A 21 9.34 -27.59 -0.96
C ALA A 21 8.57 -27.32 0.34
N VAL A 22 9.00 -26.30 1.07
CA VAL A 22 8.35 -25.92 2.31
C VAL A 22 6.92 -25.64 1.89
N ALA A 23 6.00 -26.51 2.30
CA ALA A 23 4.61 -26.38 1.91
C ALA A 23 4.18 -24.97 2.30
N ALA A 24 3.67 -24.20 1.32
CA ALA A 24 3.18 -22.86 1.55
C ALA A 24 2.19 -22.93 2.72
N GLN A 25 2.57 -22.34 3.85
CA GLN A 25 1.76 -22.44 5.04
C GLN A 25 0.54 -21.55 4.83
N SER A 26 -0.66 -22.13 4.94
CA SER A 26 -1.91 -21.40 4.75
C SER A 26 -2.01 -20.22 5.71
N LEU A 27 -2.58 -19.10 5.25
CA LEU A 27 -2.89 -17.95 6.12
C LEU A 27 -3.86 -18.35 7.25
N PRO A 28 -3.89 -17.62 8.38
CA PRO A 28 -4.94 -17.76 9.38
C PRO A 28 -6.34 -17.63 8.76
N ALA A 29 -7.30 -18.46 9.19
CA ALA A 29 -8.65 -18.49 8.61
C ALA A 29 -9.37 -17.13 8.73
N GLU A 30 -9.22 -16.46 9.87
CA GLU A 30 -9.77 -15.12 10.10
C GLU A 30 -9.22 -14.08 9.12
N LEU A 31 -7.93 -14.17 8.79
CA LEU A 31 -7.29 -13.28 7.82
C LEU A 31 -7.81 -13.56 6.40
N GLN A 32 -8.01 -14.82 6.03
CA GLN A 32 -8.60 -15.19 4.73
C GLN A 32 -10.04 -14.67 4.58
N GLU A 33 -10.84 -14.78 5.64
CA GLU A 33 -12.21 -14.25 5.67
C GLU A 33 -12.22 -12.71 5.56
N TRP A 34 -11.33 -12.06 6.32
CA TRP A 34 -11.16 -10.61 6.26
C TRP A 34 -10.71 -10.14 4.86
N MET A 35 -9.78 -10.84 4.21
CA MET A 35 -9.32 -10.53 2.85
C MET A 35 -10.47 -10.63 1.84
N THR A 36 -11.23 -11.73 1.91
CA THR A 36 -12.38 -11.95 1.03
C THR A 36 -13.41 -10.84 1.20
N THR A 37 -13.76 -10.52 2.45
CA THR A 37 -14.70 -9.45 2.78
C THR A 37 -14.20 -8.08 2.29
N THR A 38 -12.92 -7.78 2.53
CA THR A 38 -12.28 -6.53 2.10
C THR A 38 -12.30 -6.38 0.58
N GLN A 39 -11.97 -7.44 -0.16
CA GLN A 39 -12.02 -7.45 -1.61
C GLN A 39 -13.45 -7.22 -2.14
N GLN A 40 -14.44 -7.93 -1.59
CA GLN A 40 -15.84 -7.76 -1.99
C GLN A 40 -16.33 -6.32 -1.71
N ASN A 41 -16.03 -5.78 -0.52
CA ASN A 41 -16.39 -4.41 -0.16
C ASN A 41 -15.73 -3.38 -1.08
N TYR A 42 -14.48 -3.58 -1.47
CA TYR A 42 -13.81 -2.69 -2.42
C TYR A 42 -14.42 -2.77 -3.81
N LEU A 43 -14.63 -3.98 -4.35
CA LEU A 43 -15.14 -4.16 -5.71
C LEU A 43 -16.55 -3.60 -5.89
N TYR A 44 -17.40 -3.69 -4.85
CA TYR A 44 -18.78 -3.22 -4.91
C TYR A 44 -19.04 -1.84 -4.30
N SER A 45 -18.03 -1.20 -3.69
CA SER A 45 -18.20 0.18 -3.25
C SER A 45 -18.33 1.12 -4.44
N ASP A 46 -19.13 2.17 -4.30
CA ASP A 46 -19.16 3.26 -5.27
C ASP A 46 -17.83 4.02 -5.20
N PRO A 47 -17.01 4.04 -6.27
CA PRO A 47 -15.74 4.76 -6.26
C PRO A 47 -15.89 6.29 -6.17
N THR A 48 -17.10 6.80 -6.37
CA THR A 48 -17.42 8.24 -6.29
C THR A 48 -18.02 8.63 -4.95
N ALA A 49 -18.47 7.66 -4.15
CA ALA A 49 -18.93 7.91 -2.80
C ALA A 49 -17.73 8.28 -1.92
N LEU A 50 -17.84 9.42 -1.24
CA LEU A 50 -16.83 9.80 -0.27
C LEU A 50 -16.86 8.85 0.91
N LYS A 51 -15.67 8.52 1.42
CA LYS A 51 -15.57 7.80 2.70
C LYS A 51 -16.03 8.74 3.82
N PRO A 52 -16.68 8.24 4.88
CA PRO A 52 -16.89 9.03 6.08
C PRO A 52 -15.52 9.43 6.68
N ILE A 53 -15.46 10.65 7.21
CA ILE A 53 -14.33 11.11 8.01
C ILE A 53 -14.69 10.88 9.48
N VAL A 54 -13.88 10.08 10.17
CA VAL A 54 -14.13 9.71 11.58
C VAL A 54 -12.91 10.08 12.40
N PRO A 55 -12.92 11.23 13.09
CA PRO A 55 -11.86 11.60 14.01
C PRO A 55 -11.74 10.63 15.18
N VAL A 56 -10.52 10.29 15.55
CA VAL A 56 -10.17 9.45 16.68
C VAL A 56 -9.69 10.34 17.83
N SER A 57 -10.50 10.41 18.89
CA SER A 57 -10.19 11.25 20.05
C SER A 57 -8.86 10.88 20.70
N GLY A 58 -8.03 11.89 20.96
CA GLY A 58 -6.71 11.74 21.60
C GLY A 58 -5.58 11.30 20.66
N TRP A 59 -5.86 11.00 19.40
CA TRP A 59 -4.81 10.69 18.42
C TRP A 59 -4.19 11.97 17.86
N PRO A 60 -2.84 12.07 17.82
CA PRO A 60 -2.18 13.15 17.11
C PRO A 60 -2.52 13.14 15.61
N VAL A 61 -2.47 14.32 14.99
CA VAL A 61 -2.68 14.52 13.54
C VAL A 61 -1.35 14.80 12.88
N TYR A 62 -1.04 14.07 11.81
CA TYR A 62 0.01 14.44 10.86
C TYR A 62 -0.60 15.24 9.70
N TRP A 63 -0.01 16.39 9.38
CA TRP A 63 -0.48 17.28 8.31
C TRP A 63 0.47 17.27 7.12
N GLY A 64 -0.04 16.89 5.95
CA GLY A 64 0.63 17.00 4.66
C GLY A 64 0.20 18.22 3.84
N GLY A 65 0.55 18.24 2.56
CA GLY A 65 0.29 19.34 1.62
C GLY A 65 -1.14 19.38 1.09
N GLY A 66 -2.13 19.33 1.99
CA GLY A 66 -3.56 19.26 1.63
C GLY A 66 -4.22 17.95 2.03
N TRP A 67 -3.66 17.24 3.00
CA TRP A 67 -4.24 16.03 3.56
C TRP A 67 -3.76 15.87 5.00
N SER A 68 -4.46 15.03 5.76
CA SER A 68 -4.03 14.68 7.11
C SER A 68 -4.35 13.24 7.43
N TYR A 69 -3.65 12.68 8.41
CA TYR A 69 -3.98 11.40 9.04
C TYR A 69 -3.85 11.55 10.54
N GLN A 70 -4.77 10.96 11.29
CA GLN A 70 -4.52 10.67 12.70
C GLN A 70 -3.81 9.33 12.83
N TYR A 71 -2.98 9.21 13.87
CA TYR A 71 -2.21 7.99 14.16
C TYR A 71 -2.17 7.73 15.67
N PRO A 72 -1.95 6.49 16.12
CA PRO A 72 -1.92 6.19 17.54
C PRO A 72 -0.83 7.00 18.27
N PRO A 73 -1.10 7.48 19.51
CA PRO A 73 -0.17 8.35 20.23
C PRO A 73 1.14 7.65 20.64
N ASP A 74 1.16 6.32 20.67
CA ASP A 74 2.34 5.50 20.96
C ASP A 74 3.12 5.09 19.70
N TRP A 75 2.65 5.47 18.50
CA TRP A 75 3.34 5.24 17.24
C TRP A 75 4.40 6.31 16.98
N THR A 76 5.49 5.87 16.36
CA THR A 76 6.57 6.77 15.94
C THR A 76 6.40 7.10 14.45
N VAL A 77 6.35 8.39 14.13
CA VAL A 77 6.46 8.87 12.74
C VAL A 77 7.91 8.67 12.29
N LEU A 78 8.13 7.77 11.33
CA LEU A 78 9.46 7.45 10.82
C LEU A 78 9.93 8.45 9.76
N GLY A 79 8.99 9.05 9.04
CA GLY A 79 9.26 10.03 8.02
C GLY A 79 7.98 10.57 7.43
N GLY A 80 8.09 11.72 6.79
CA GLY A 80 7.00 12.34 6.08
C GLY A 80 7.41 13.70 5.54
N ASP A 81 6.66 14.14 4.55
CA ASP A 81 6.73 15.46 3.97
C ASP A 81 5.31 15.89 3.55
N VAL A 82 5.22 16.84 2.62
CA VAL A 82 3.93 17.30 2.09
C VAL A 82 3.24 16.25 1.22
N TYR A 83 3.93 15.21 0.76
CA TYR A 83 3.40 14.18 -0.14
C TYR A 83 3.36 12.78 0.46
N SER A 84 3.99 12.56 1.61
CA SER A 84 4.11 11.24 2.21
C SER A 84 4.09 11.27 3.74
N PHE A 85 3.70 10.14 4.33
CA PHE A 85 3.72 9.91 5.77
C PHE A 85 3.93 8.44 6.06
N SER A 86 4.83 8.15 6.98
CA SER A 86 5.06 6.80 7.48
C SER A 86 5.14 6.80 9.01
N ALA A 87 4.38 5.90 9.63
CA ALA A 87 4.40 5.69 11.06
C ALA A 87 4.36 4.20 11.39
N CYS A 88 4.98 3.82 12.50
CA CYS A 88 4.97 2.44 12.99
C CYS A 88 4.78 2.37 14.50
N ASP A 89 4.34 1.20 14.97
CA ASP A 89 4.34 0.86 16.39
C ASP A 89 5.77 0.88 16.97
N SER A 90 5.86 0.84 18.30
CA SER A 90 7.15 0.86 19.02
C SER A 90 8.09 -0.30 18.65
N ARG A 91 7.53 -1.42 18.17
CA ARG A 91 8.29 -2.61 17.71
C ARG A 91 8.76 -2.47 16.25
N ARG A 92 8.22 -1.52 15.49
CA ARG A 92 8.39 -1.39 14.03
C ARG A 92 7.96 -2.64 13.27
N LEU A 93 6.93 -3.32 13.77
CA LEU A 93 6.34 -4.49 13.14
C LEU A 93 4.99 -4.16 12.52
N ALA A 94 4.23 -3.26 13.14
CA ALA A 94 3.04 -2.69 12.54
C ALA A 94 3.36 -1.32 11.97
N CYS A 95 3.17 -1.14 10.66
CA CYS A 95 3.53 0.08 9.95
C CYS A 95 2.43 0.50 8.97
N PHE A 96 2.28 1.81 8.83
CA PHE A 96 1.45 2.48 7.86
C PHE A 96 2.36 3.39 7.00
N ASP A 97 2.33 3.24 5.68
CA ASP A 97 3.03 4.14 4.74
C ASP A 97 2.01 4.65 3.74
N TYR A 98 1.94 5.97 3.59
CA TYR A 98 1.07 6.68 2.68
C TYR A 98 1.90 7.60 1.78
N CYS A 99 1.56 7.61 0.50
CA CYS A 99 2.06 8.59 -0.44
C CYS A 99 0.91 9.12 -1.31
N GLN A 100 0.67 10.43 -1.23
CA GLN A 100 -0.32 11.12 -2.03
C GLN A 100 0.06 11.14 -3.50
N ILE A 101 1.29 11.54 -3.80
CA ILE A 101 1.77 11.59 -5.17
C ILE A 101 3.29 11.46 -5.19
N GLN A 102 3.78 10.52 -6.00
CA GLN A 102 5.18 10.41 -6.38
C GLN A 102 5.28 10.44 -7.89
N GLN A 103 6.20 11.24 -8.41
CA GLN A 103 6.53 11.28 -9.84
C GLN A 103 7.73 10.41 -10.14
N PHE A 104 7.71 9.78 -11.32
CA PHE A 104 8.76 8.93 -11.84
C PHE A 104 9.10 9.33 -13.27
N ASN A 105 10.38 9.34 -13.60
CA ASN A 105 10.90 9.66 -14.94
C ASN A 105 10.85 8.46 -15.91
N GLN A 106 10.11 7.41 -15.54
CA GLN A 106 9.88 6.24 -16.37
C GLN A 106 8.49 5.65 -16.10
N PRO A 107 7.84 5.09 -17.13
CA PRO A 107 6.52 4.49 -17.02
C PRO A 107 6.63 3.07 -16.45
N TYR A 108 6.42 2.93 -15.15
CA TYR A 108 6.32 1.61 -14.53
C TYR A 108 4.94 0.98 -14.75
N THR A 109 4.93 -0.34 -14.79
CA THR A 109 3.73 -1.15 -14.62
C THR A 109 3.31 -1.17 -13.14
N HIS A 110 2.07 -1.60 -12.86
CA HIS A 110 1.61 -1.79 -11.48
C HIS A 110 2.51 -2.76 -10.71
N ASP A 111 3.01 -3.84 -11.30
CA ASP A 111 3.84 -4.83 -10.61
C ASP A 111 5.24 -4.31 -10.27
N GLU A 112 5.87 -3.55 -11.18
CA GLU A 112 7.14 -2.89 -10.91
C GLU A 112 6.98 -1.87 -9.78
N LEU A 113 5.92 -1.05 -9.83
CA LEU A 113 5.60 -0.09 -8.78
C LEU A 113 5.25 -0.77 -7.45
N GLY A 114 4.46 -1.84 -7.47
CA GLY A 114 4.12 -2.64 -6.30
C GLY A 114 5.36 -3.21 -5.63
N SER A 115 6.34 -3.68 -6.40
CA SER A 115 7.62 -4.16 -5.88
C SER A 115 8.44 -3.04 -5.21
N MET A 116 8.46 -1.83 -5.81
CA MET A 116 9.12 -0.67 -5.21
C MET A 116 8.42 -0.22 -3.92
N VAL A 117 7.09 -0.17 -3.92
CA VAL A 117 6.28 0.19 -2.74
C VAL A 117 6.50 -0.84 -1.62
N PHE A 118 6.47 -2.13 -1.94
CA PHE A 118 6.76 -3.19 -0.98
C PHE A 118 8.17 -3.04 -0.38
N GLY A 119 9.17 -2.69 -1.20
CA GLY A 119 10.54 -2.47 -0.73
C GLY A 119 10.68 -1.36 0.32
N ARG A 120 9.75 -0.40 0.37
CA ARG A 120 9.74 0.66 1.40
C ARG A 120 9.39 0.12 2.79
N VAL A 121 8.53 -0.91 2.86
CA VAL A 121 8.08 -1.49 4.13
C VAL A 121 8.88 -2.72 4.55
N ALA A 122 9.29 -3.55 3.59
CA ALA A 122 9.91 -4.85 3.87
C ALA A 122 11.39 -4.92 3.43
N GLY A 123 11.94 -3.84 2.89
CA GLY A 123 13.31 -3.81 2.37
C GLY A 123 13.48 -4.81 1.22
N ASN A 124 14.52 -5.63 1.29
CA ASN A 124 14.84 -6.65 0.27
C ASN A 124 14.21 -8.02 0.56
N SER A 125 13.20 -8.09 1.43
CA SER A 125 12.53 -9.35 1.77
C SER A 125 11.85 -9.96 0.54
N SER A 126 11.89 -11.29 0.42
CA SER A 126 11.05 -12.00 -0.54
C SER A 126 9.60 -12.05 -0.06
N PHE A 127 8.65 -12.10 -0.98
CA PHE A 127 7.23 -12.11 -0.66
C PHE A 127 6.43 -13.02 -1.59
N GLU A 128 5.23 -13.38 -1.14
CA GLU A 128 4.21 -14.12 -1.87
C GLU A 128 2.96 -13.24 -2.01
N VAL A 129 2.49 -13.06 -3.25
CA VAL A 129 1.19 -12.44 -3.50
C VAL A 129 0.11 -13.50 -3.26
N VAL A 130 -0.62 -13.35 -2.15
CA VAL A 130 -1.68 -14.28 -1.76
C VAL A 130 -2.93 -14.07 -2.63
N SER A 131 -3.28 -12.81 -2.87
CA SER A 131 -4.40 -12.45 -3.74
C SER A 131 -4.22 -11.02 -4.24
N THR A 132 -4.86 -10.70 -5.36
CA THR A 132 -4.82 -9.37 -5.95
C THR A 132 -6.08 -9.07 -6.75
N PHE A 133 -6.45 -7.80 -6.84
CA PHE A 133 -7.57 -7.33 -7.67
C PHE A 133 -7.35 -5.89 -8.12
N GLN A 134 -8.12 -5.47 -9.12
CA GLN A 134 -8.11 -4.10 -9.66
C GLN A 134 -9.46 -3.44 -9.50
N LYS A 135 -9.45 -2.10 -9.38
CA LYS A 135 -10.64 -1.27 -9.45
C LYS A 135 -10.32 0.05 -10.14
N ASN A 136 -11.19 0.47 -11.06
CA ASN A 136 -11.17 1.85 -11.55
C ASN A 136 -11.77 2.76 -10.47
N ILE A 137 -10.94 3.60 -9.86
CA ILE A 137 -11.35 4.49 -8.77
C ILE A 137 -11.73 5.89 -9.26
N PHE A 138 -11.54 6.19 -10.55
CA PHE A 138 -11.96 7.45 -11.17
C PHE A 138 -12.79 7.23 -12.45
N PRO A 139 -13.90 6.45 -12.39
CA PRO A 139 -14.66 6.11 -13.60
C PRO A 139 -15.22 7.32 -14.34
N ASN A 140 -15.52 8.41 -13.61
CA ASN A 140 -16.06 9.64 -14.18
C ASN A 140 -15.04 10.45 -14.99
N LEU A 141 -13.73 10.20 -14.82
CA LEU A 141 -12.68 10.90 -15.56
C LEU A 141 -12.41 10.29 -16.94
N MET A 142 -13.04 9.15 -17.28
CA MET A 142 -12.87 8.45 -18.56
C MET A 142 -11.40 8.22 -18.94
N LEU A 143 -10.56 7.98 -17.93
CA LEU A 143 -9.14 7.69 -18.13
C LEU A 143 -8.98 6.33 -18.81
N THR A 144 -7.99 6.21 -19.68
CA THR A 144 -7.61 4.92 -20.26
C THR A 144 -6.67 4.23 -19.27
N PRO A 145 -6.87 2.94 -18.94
CA PRO A 145 -5.91 2.21 -18.12
C PRO A 145 -4.49 2.25 -18.70
N PRO A 146 -3.45 2.29 -17.86
CA PRO A 146 -3.48 2.03 -16.41
C PRO A 146 -3.94 3.21 -15.53
N GLU A 147 -4.13 4.40 -16.08
CA GLU A 147 -4.53 5.58 -15.31
C GLU A 147 -5.90 5.41 -14.62
N GLY A 148 -5.98 5.85 -13.38
CA GLY A 148 -7.17 5.74 -12.53
C GLY A 148 -7.50 4.32 -12.06
N VAL A 149 -6.68 3.33 -12.42
CA VAL A 149 -6.80 1.97 -11.90
C VAL A 149 -5.95 1.83 -10.63
N MET A 150 -6.62 1.49 -9.55
CA MET A 150 -6.01 1.01 -8.32
C MET A 150 -5.82 -0.50 -8.41
N GLN A 151 -4.59 -0.96 -8.20
CA GLN A 151 -4.25 -2.36 -7.96
C GLN A 151 -4.08 -2.58 -6.46
N VAL A 152 -4.68 -3.64 -5.96
CA VAL A 152 -4.59 -4.04 -4.55
C VAL A 152 -3.91 -5.39 -4.47
N TRP A 153 -2.90 -5.51 -3.59
CA TRP A 153 -2.24 -6.79 -3.29
C TRP A 153 -2.38 -7.12 -1.81
N PHE A 154 -2.64 -8.39 -1.55
CA PHE A 154 -2.48 -9.02 -0.26
C PHE A 154 -1.19 -9.85 -0.30
N VAL A 155 -0.22 -9.46 0.52
CA VAL A 155 1.14 -10.01 0.46
C VAL A 155 1.51 -10.65 1.78
N SER A 156 2.03 -11.88 1.72
CA SER A 156 2.65 -12.58 2.84
C SER A 156 4.16 -12.57 2.66
N TRP A 157 4.92 -12.31 3.73
CA TRP A 157 6.37 -12.30 3.68
C TRP A 157 7.00 -12.64 5.03
N GLN A 158 8.30 -12.93 5.04
CA GLN A 158 9.01 -13.36 6.23
C GLN A 158 9.86 -12.21 6.79
N HIS A 159 9.50 -11.70 7.97
CA HIS A 159 10.36 -10.79 8.72
C HIS A 159 11.52 -11.58 9.38
N PRO A 160 12.75 -11.04 9.41
CA PRO A 160 13.88 -11.73 10.02
C PRO A 160 13.68 -12.10 11.50
N GLU A 161 12.96 -11.26 12.25
CA GLU A 161 12.82 -11.41 13.70
C GLU A 161 11.38 -11.71 14.17
N ALA A 162 10.37 -11.33 13.37
CA ALA A 162 8.97 -11.32 13.82
C ALA A 162 8.14 -12.48 13.26
N GLY A 163 8.75 -13.33 12.42
CA GLY A 163 8.01 -14.38 11.76
C GLY A 163 7.29 -13.87 10.52
N ARG A 164 6.11 -14.44 10.25
CA ARG A 164 5.32 -14.10 9.07
C ARG A 164 4.60 -12.78 9.24
N MET A 165 4.69 -11.96 8.21
CA MET A 165 4.08 -10.65 8.09
C MET A 165 3.06 -10.65 6.99
N PHE A 166 2.06 -9.80 7.14
CA PHE A 166 1.06 -9.54 6.13
C PHE A 166 1.07 -8.07 5.77
N THR A 167 0.98 -7.78 4.48
CA THR A 167 0.88 -6.42 3.95
C THR A 167 -0.30 -6.33 2.99
N LEU A 168 -1.22 -5.40 3.27
CA LEU A 168 -2.16 -4.89 2.27
C LEU A 168 -1.49 -3.70 1.58
N MET A 169 -1.40 -3.73 0.25
CA MET A 169 -0.91 -2.62 -0.56
C MET A 169 -1.99 -2.17 -1.53
N GLU A 170 -2.22 -0.87 -1.59
CA GLU A 170 -3.14 -0.20 -2.50
C GLU A 170 -2.31 0.78 -3.32
N VAL A 171 -2.21 0.57 -4.64
CA VAL A 171 -1.42 1.44 -5.52
C VAL A 171 -2.27 1.91 -6.68
N THR A 172 -2.34 3.22 -6.88
CA THR A 172 -3.05 3.86 -7.98
C THR A 172 -2.09 4.57 -8.91
N ILE A 173 -2.17 4.26 -10.20
CA ILE A 173 -1.50 5.05 -11.23
C ILE A 173 -2.37 6.26 -11.56
N LEU A 174 -1.87 7.46 -11.27
CA LEU A 174 -2.61 8.73 -11.44
C LEU A 174 -2.44 9.31 -12.85
N ALA A 175 -1.25 9.19 -13.41
CA ALA A 175 -0.93 9.59 -14.76
C ALA A 175 0.16 8.68 -15.30
N TRP A 176 0.09 8.34 -16.59
CA TRP A 176 1.05 7.44 -17.22
C TRP A 176 1.32 7.87 -18.66
N THR A 177 2.59 7.97 -19.02
CA THR A 177 2.99 8.34 -20.37
C THR A 177 4.14 7.45 -20.79
N ASN A 178 3.99 6.76 -21.91
CA ASN A 178 5.04 5.91 -22.46
C ASN A 178 5.31 6.31 -23.91
N PHE A 179 6.52 6.82 -24.16
CA PHE A 179 6.99 7.18 -25.50
C PHE A 179 7.80 6.05 -26.16
N THR A 180 7.99 4.91 -25.49
CA THR A 180 8.67 3.74 -26.03
C THR A 180 7.90 3.22 -27.23
N GLY A 181 8.50 3.27 -28.41
CA GLY A 181 7.87 2.87 -29.68
C GLY A 181 7.49 4.01 -30.61
N TYR A 182 7.52 5.27 -30.14
CA TYR A 182 7.32 6.44 -31.01
C TYR A 182 8.59 6.86 -31.78
N GLY A 183 9.71 6.14 -31.57
CA GLY A 183 10.96 6.37 -32.31
C GLY A 183 11.66 7.68 -32.00
N ILE A 184 11.30 8.38 -30.92
CA ILE A 184 11.96 9.62 -30.47
C ILE A 184 13.11 9.24 -29.52
N PRO A 185 14.38 9.41 -29.92
CA PRO A 185 15.51 9.09 -29.05
C PRO A 185 15.52 9.97 -27.80
N GLY A 186 15.66 9.35 -26.62
CA GLY A 186 15.82 10.06 -25.36
C GLY A 186 14.53 10.41 -24.60
N MET A 187 13.35 10.05 -25.10
CA MET A 187 12.09 10.17 -24.36
C MET A 187 11.64 8.82 -23.80
N SER A 188 11.79 8.60 -22.49
CA SER A 188 11.35 7.39 -21.79
C SER A 188 9.87 7.41 -21.40
N GLY A 189 9.26 8.59 -21.31
CA GLY A 189 7.96 8.76 -20.67
C GLY A 189 8.09 9.02 -19.18
N GLY A 190 6.98 8.94 -18.46
CA GLY A 190 6.93 9.19 -17.03
C GLY A 190 5.56 8.83 -16.47
N MET A 191 5.48 8.76 -15.15
CA MET A 191 4.22 8.48 -14.48
C MET A 191 4.15 9.17 -13.12
N SER A 192 2.95 9.27 -12.59
CA SER A 192 2.73 9.60 -11.19
C SER A 192 1.81 8.57 -10.56
N ALA A 193 2.04 8.25 -9.28
CA ALA A 193 1.23 7.31 -8.54
C ALA A 193 1.01 7.73 -7.09
N SER A 194 -0.03 7.18 -6.49
CA SER A 194 -0.32 7.22 -5.05
C SER A 194 -0.32 5.80 -4.51
N TRP A 195 0.03 5.63 -3.24
CA TRP A 195 -0.15 4.35 -2.58
C TRP A 195 -0.44 4.50 -1.09
N THR A 196 -1.01 3.43 -0.55
CA THR A 196 -1.09 3.19 0.90
C THR A 196 -0.69 1.75 1.18
N THR A 197 0.07 1.52 2.25
CA THR A 197 0.38 0.19 2.74
C THR A 197 0.05 0.06 4.21
N TYR A 198 -0.40 -1.13 4.58
CA TYR A 198 -0.71 -1.52 5.94
C TYR A 198 0.03 -2.83 6.19
N THR A 199 1.00 -2.83 7.09
CA THR A 199 1.85 -4.00 7.37
C THR A 199 1.75 -4.34 8.84
N ALA A 200 1.56 -5.62 9.19
CA ALA A 200 1.62 -6.11 10.57
C ALA A 200 1.98 -7.62 10.57
N PRO A 201 2.34 -8.21 11.73
CA PRO A 201 2.43 -9.66 11.87
C PRO A 201 1.12 -10.34 11.43
N GLU A 202 1.20 -11.46 10.71
CA GLU A 202 0.02 -12.15 10.15
C GLU A 202 -1.04 -12.47 11.22
N ALA A 203 -0.59 -12.89 12.40
CA ALA A 203 -1.46 -13.27 13.51
C ALA A 203 -2.16 -12.06 14.19
N GLU A 204 -1.67 -10.85 13.97
CA GLU A 204 -2.18 -9.62 14.59
C GLU A 204 -2.99 -8.77 13.59
N PHE A 205 -2.87 -9.05 12.28
CA PHE A 205 -3.28 -8.13 11.23
C PHE A 205 -4.76 -7.74 11.28
N THR A 206 -5.68 -8.68 11.47
CA THR A 206 -7.13 -8.40 11.51
C THR A 206 -7.51 -7.52 12.69
N THR A 207 -6.91 -7.77 13.86
CA THR A 207 -7.08 -6.94 15.07
C THR A 207 -6.50 -5.54 14.86
N MET A 208 -5.30 -5.46 14.28
CA MET A 208 -4.66 -4.18 13.94
C MET A 208 -5.47 -3.41 12.88
N TRP A 209 -6.07 -4.09 11.92
CA TRP A 209 -6.94 -3.46 10.94
C TRP A 209 -8.13 -2.78 11.61
N ALA A 210 -8.87 -3.52 12.45
CA ALA A 210 -10.05 -3.01 13.11
C ALA A 210 -9.75 -1.83 14.06
N ASN A 211 -8.67 -1.94 14.84
CA ASN A 211 -8.41 -1.03 15.94
C ASN A 211 -7.41 0.09 15.60
N THR A 212 -6.64 -0.06 14.53
CA THR A 212 -5.56 0.88 14.17
C THR A 212 -5.70 1.37 12.74
N PHE A 213 -5.51 0.48 11.76
CA PHE A 213 -5.39 0.89 10.35
C PHE A 213 -6.68 1.49 9.78
N ASN A 214 -7.84 0.88 10.07
CA ASN A 214 -9.11 1.41 9.59
C ASN A 214 -9.46 2.75 10.27
N PRO A 215 -9.28 2.94 11.59
CA PRO A 215 -9.37 4.28 12.20
C PRO A 215 -8.42 5.31 11.57
N MET A 216 -7.15 4.98 11.31
CA MET A 216 -6.24 5.87 10.58
C MET A 216 -6.81 6.24 9.20
N ARG A 217 -7.23 5.23 8.42
CA ARG A 217 -7.83 5.42 7.09
C ARG A 217 -9.09 6.29 7.13
N LEU A 218 -9.96 6.09 8.11
CA LEU A 218 -11.20 6.85 8.27
C LEU A 218 -10.94 8.27 8.78
N SER A 219 -9.91 8.49 9.61
CA SER A 219 -9.52 9.83 10.05
C SER A 219 -8.93 10.71 8.95
N ALA A 220 -8.52 10.10 7.82
CA ALA A 220 -7.82 10.83 6.78
C ALA A 220 -8.69 11.93 6.16
N THR A 221 -8.15 13.14 6.05
CA THR A 221 -8.80 14.25 5.36
C THR A 221 -8.00 14.62 4.11
N TYR A 222 -8.69 15.14 3.10
CA TYR A 222 -8.09 15.59 1.84
C TYR A 222 -8.70 16.94 1.50
N THR A 223 -7.96 18.01 1.78
CA THR A 223 -8.37 19.35 1.32
C THR A 223 -7.97 19.50 -0.14
N ILE A 224 -8.89 19.97 -0.98
CA ILE A 224 -8.61 20.21 -2.39
C ILE A 224 -7.50 21.28 -2.46
N PRO A 225 -6.29 20.96 -2.95
CA PRO A 225 -5.21 21.94 -3.02
C PRO A 225 -5.62 23.07 -3.97
N GLY A 226 -5.66 24.30 -3.46
CA GLY A 226 -5.98 25.50 -4.27
C GLY A 226 -7.44 25.95 -4.25
N GLY A 227 -8.30 25.35 -3.42
CA GLY A 227 -9.69 25.80 -3.27
C GLY A 227 -9.81 27.23 -2.72
N GLY A 228 -8.96 27.64 -1.77
CA GLY A 228 -9.03 28.98 -1.14
C GLY A 228 -10.37 29.29 -0.44
N GLU A 229 -11.32 28.38 -0.53
CA GLU A 229 -12.63 28.45 0.07
C GLU A 229 -12.54 27.91 1.49
N THR A 230 -13.19 28.64 2.39
CA THR A 230 -13.36 28.23 3.77
C THR A 230 -14.09 26.88 3.80
N ASP A 231 -13.64 25.98 4.66
CA ASP A 231 -14.33 24.77 5.08
C ASP A 231 -14.47 24.96 6.59
N THR A 232 -15.60 25.53 7.00
CA THR A 232 -15.80 26.13 8.32
C THR A 232 -15.91 25.06 9.41
N ASP A 233 -16.44 23.88 9.10
CA ASP A 233 -16.56 22.78 10.05
C ASP A 233 -15.51 21.67 9.87
N GLY A 234 -14.74 21.70 8.77
CA GLY A 234 -13.62 20.80 8.53
C GLY A 234 -14.05 19.42 8.06
N ASP A 235 -15.26 19.28 7.49
CA ASP A 235 -15.78 18.01 6.99
C ASP A 235 -15.17 17.60 5.63
N GLY A 236 -14.37 18.49 5.02
CA GLY A 236 -13.68 18.30 3.76
C GLY A 236 -14.43 18.84 2.53
N TYR A 237 -15.63 19.39 2.70
CA TYR A 237 -16.35 20.15 1.69
C TYR A 237 -16.11 21.65 1.88
N PRO A 238 -15.73 22.41 0.84
CA PRO A 238 -15.70 23.86 0.97
C PRO A 238 -17.12 24.38 1.21
N ASP A 239 -17.26 25.43 2.02
CA ASP A 239 -18.52 26.09 2.40
C ASP A 239 -19.40 26.44 1.18
N SER A 240 -18.81 26.60 0.00
CA SER A 240 -19.52 26.90 -1.25
C SER A 240 -20.27 25.70 -1.85
N LYS A 241 -19.89 24.47 -1.47
CA LYS A 241 -20.42 23.19 -1.95
C LYS A 241 -21.07 22.36 -0.86
N ASP A 242 -20.98 22.82 0.38
CA ASP A 242 -21.60 22.23 1.55
C ASP A 242 -22.97 22.88 1.81
N ASN A 243 -24.04 22.09 1.87
CA ASN A 243 -25.37 22.60 2.23
C ASN A 243 -25.49 22.91 3.73
N TYR A 244 -24.57 22.38 4.54
CA TYR A 244 -24.48 22.54 5.98
C TYR A 244 -23.06 22.97 6.43
N PRO A 245 -22.53 24.15 6.00
CA PRO A 245 -21.15 24.62 6.25
C PRO A 245 -20.69 24.75 7.71
N ASN A 246 -21.54 24.42 8.68
CA ASN A 246 -21.21 24.52 10.11
C ASN A 246 -21.57 23.23 10.87
N ASP A 247 -21.93 22.14 10.17
CA ASP A 247 -22.25 20.84 10.77
C ASP A 247 -21.38 19.74 10.14
N PRO A 248 -20.32 19.30 10.84
CA PRO A 248 -19.32 18.39 10.27
C PRO A 248 -19.82 16.96 9.99
N ASN A 249 -21.13 16.70 10.17
CA ASN A 249 -21.76 15.41 9.90
C ASN A 249 -22.64 15.40 8.64
N TYR A 250 -22.90 16.55 8.01
CA TYR A 250 -23.82 16.71 6.89
C TYR A 250 -23.21 17.59 5.80
N HIS A 251 -23.54 17.33 4.53
CA HIS A 251 -23.08 18.07 3.36
C HIS A 251 -24.15 18.18 2.27
#